data_AF-A0AAE3KAM8-F1
#
_entry.id   AF-A0AAE3KAM8-F1
#
_cell.length_a   1.000
_cell.length_b   1.000
_cell.length_c   1.000
_cell.angle_alpha   90.00
_cell.angle_beta   90.00
_cell.angle_gamma   90.00
#
_symmetry.space_group_name_H-M   'P 1'
#
loop_
_entity.id
_entity.type
_entity.pdbx_description
1 polymer ?
#
loop_
_entity_poly.entity_id
_entity_poly.type
_entity_poly.pdbx_seq_one_letter_code
_entity_poly.pdbx_strand_id
1 'polypeptide(L)'
;MTEFLSVYVGVPLPASGKNAAARDSALQAALAVDVEPTSLVGYRSAGYVLVVGPEEGALAAAASLQKHLRVTVVVTADAATLSAELAAVRDDPAVVVLRGSLASLQGHLGHFVAHLQPAQGEALNISELNDSGHPYFDLVVDLQPEAAIGFEVPPFGYYPVGDDDPRLQRALDEIPEMTGEFEKPKFFNYNPDICAHGDSGLTGCTRCLDACPTGAIGSIGDAIEVDPYLCQGGGSCTSVCPTGAIIYAYPGPRDQIARVKAMLAAYREAGGERPILLFHDEEAGVERLRRIAAELPDRVIPVRVAEVGAAGMDLWFSAFAYGAEQVVLLDTEQLAPMVRRAMREQISYAQPLLAGMGYGADALRWLDDAADAHAALADFDGLGVTPATFDTFNEKRGTLRLAIDHLFEHAPEQQHNVALPSGAPFGQVLVNEDACTLCMSCPQVCPTRALTDAGDKPQLRFVEDLCVQCGLCQTACPEDAIQLEPRFLYDREERRQLRVLNEEEPFRCISCGKPFATPSVINRMTERLGSHHMFQGDEALRRLKMCGDCRVVDLFKDDFEAGSKPKWYGPQ
;
A
#
# COMPACT_ATOMS: atom_id res chain seq x y z
N MET A 1 -27.48 -5.35 22.19
CA MET A 1 -26.57 -5.88 21.17
C MET A 1 -25.82 -4.71 20.60
N THR A 2 -24.51 -4.69 20.80
CA THR A 2 -23.59 -3.69 20.24
C THR A 2 -23.62 -3.70 18.70
N GLU A 3 -23.25 -2.58 18.09
CA GLU A 3 -23.15 -2.35 16.63
C GLU A 3 -22.31 -3.40 15.87
N PHE A 4 -21.46 -4.15 16.58
CA PHE A 4 -20.67 -5.22 16.00
C PHE A 4 -21.47 -6.52 15.75
N LEU A 5 -22.42 -6.88 16.63
CA LEU A 5 -23.23 -8.10 16.46
C LEU A 5 -24.52 -7.86 15.66
N SER A 6 -24.93 -6.61 15.47
CA SER A 6 -26.14 -6.28 14.70
C SER A 6 -26.06 -6.78 13.26
N VAL A 7 -24.88 -6.81 12.65
CA VAL A 7 -24.70 -7.28 11.26
C VAL A 7 -25.03 -8.76 11.11
N TYR A 8 -24.84 -9.55 12.17
CA TYR A 8 -25.12 -10.99 12.19
C TYR A 8 -26.57 -11.32 12.55
N VAL A 9 -27.40 -10.31 12.88
CA VAL A 9 -28.84 -10.50 13.08
C VAL A 9 -29.46 -11.05 11.80
N GLY A 10 -30.15 -12.18 11.91
CA GLY A 10 -30.82 -12.83 10.78
C GLY A 10 -29.90 -13.59 9.83
N VAL A 11 -28.59 -13.68 10.11
CA VAL A 11 -27.68 -14.58 9.37
C VAL A 11 -27.94 -16.01 9.86
N PRO A 12 -28.35 -16.96 9.00
CA PRO A 12 -28.74 -18.30 9.40
C PRO A 12 -27.52 -19.21 9.62
N LEU A 13 -26.62 -18.82 10.53
CA LEU A 13 -25.45 -19.64 10.87
C LEU A 13 -25.89 -20.97 11.54
N PRO A 14 -25.17 -22.08 11.34
CA PRO A 14 -25.56 -23.38 11.87
C PRO A 14 -25.63 -23.37 13.41
N ALA A 15 -26.78 -23.67 14.00
CA ALA A 15 -27.01 -23.44 15.43
C ALA A 15 -26.83 -24.67 16.34
N SER A 16 -26.49 -25.83 15.78
CA SER A 16 -26.39 -27.09 16.53
C SER A 16 -24.95 -27.51 16.76
N GLY A 17 -24.66 -28.08 17.93
CA GLY A 17 -23.37 -28.70 18.23
C GLY A 17 -22.38 -27.80 18.99
N LYS A 18 -21.27 -28.41 19.41
CA LYS A 18 -20.24 -27.79 20.26
C LYS A 18 -19.61 -26.56 19.61
N ASN A 19 -19.30 -26.66 18.31
CA ASN A 19 -18.67 -25.58 17.55
C ASN A 19 -19.61 -24.39 17.33
N ALA A 20 -20.91 -24.63 17.13
CA ALA A 20 -21.90 -23.56 17.03
C ALA A 20 -21.98 -22.73 18.32
N ALA A 21 -22.08 -23.39 19.48
CA ALA A 21 -22.10 -22.70 20.79
C ALA A 21 -20.77 -21.98 21.10
N ALA A 22 -19.64 -22.57 20.69
CA ALA A 22 -18.34 -21.96 20.82
C ALA A 22 -18.16 -20.72 19.93
N ARG A 23 -18.72 -20.74 18.73
CA ARG A 23 -18.74 -19.58 17.83
C ARG A 23 -19.49 -18.40 18.44
N ASP A 24 -20.64 -18.66 19.08
CA ASP A 24 -21.38 -17.59 19.77
C ASP A 24 -20.53 -16.97 20.90
N SER A 25 -19.79 -17.79 21.64
CA SER A 25 -18.85 -17.32 22.67
C SER A 25 -17.71 -16.49 22.07
N ALA A 26 -17.17 -16.89 20.92
CA ALA A 26 -16.16 -16.14 20.18
C ALA A 26 -16.68 -14.77 19.73
N LEU A 27 -17.87 -14.72 19.13
CA LEU A 27 -18.50 -13.48 18.67
C LEU A 27 -18.79 -12.51 19.83
N GLN A 28 -19.17 -13.02 21.01
CA GLN A 28 -19.30 -12.20 22.21
C GLN A 28 -17.95 -11.66 22.70
N ALA A 29 -16.90 -12.49 22.70
CA ALA A 29 -15.57 -12.07 23.12
C ALA A 29 -14.98 -10.95 22.24
N ALA A 30 -15.33 -10.91 20.95
CA ALA A 30 -14.93 -9.84 20.04
C ALA A 30 -15.38 -8.44 20.52
N LEU A 31 -16.48 -8.36 21.29
CA LEU A 31 -17.03 -7.11 21.82
C LEU A 31 -16.25 -6.54 22.99
N ALA A 32 -15.48 -7.37 23.68
CA ALA A 32 -14.75 -6.97 24.89
C ALA A 32 -13.39 -6.32 24.56
N VAL A 33 -13.03 -6.24 23.27
CA VAL A 33 -11.76 -5.66 22.82
C VAL A 33 -11.96 -4.19 22.48
N ASP A 34 -11.34 -3.33 23.30
CA ASP A 34 -11.26 -1.90 23.05
C ASP A 34 -10.45 -1.62 21.79
N VAL A 35 -10.94 -0.70 20.96
CA VAL A 35 -10.25 -0.23 19.74
C VAL A 35 -9.64 1.12 20.04
N GLU A 36 -8.37 1.32 19.66
CA GLU A 36 -7.70 2.59 19.84
C GLU A 36 -8.31 3.63 18.88
N PRO A 37 -8.81 4.79 19.36
CA PRO A 37 -9.39 5.80 18.50
C PRO A 37 -8.37 6.41 17.52
N THR A 38 -8.84 6.88 16.37
CA THR A 38 -8.06 7.64 15.40
C THR A 38 -8.63 9.05 15.20
N SER A 39 -7.86 9.94 14.57
CA SER A 39 -8.36 11.25 14.13
C SER A 39 -9.45 11.11 13.07
N LEU A 40 -10.37 12.07 12.99
CA LEU A 40 -11.42 12.11 11.99
C LEU A 40 -11.03 12.98 10.79
N VAL A 41 -11.60 12.67 9.63
CA VAL A 41 -11.55 13.45 8.39
C VAL A 41 -12.96 13.97 8.15
N GLY A 42 -13.12 15.30 8.17
CA GLY A 42 -14.41 15.97 7.99
C GLY A 42 -14.66 16.41 6.56
N TYR A 43 -15.86 16.23 6.07
CA TYR A 43 -16.36 16.75 4.80
C TYR A 43 -17.47 17.74 5.06
N ARG A 44 -17.58 18.75 4.20
CA ARG A 44 -18.66 19.73 4.26
C ARG A 44 -19.26 19.94 2.88
N SER A 45 -20.57 19.76 2.78
CA SER A 45 -21.34 19.97 1.56
C SER A 45 -22.40 21.04 1.81
N ALA A 46 -22.39 22.09 0.98
CA ALA A 46 -23.39 23.16 0.98
C ALA A 46 -24.48 22.97 -0.09
N GLY A 47 -24.43 21.87 -0.85
CA GLY A 47 -25.41 21.50 -1.87
C GLY A 47 -25.14 22.09 -3.25
N TYR A 48 -23.89 22.37 -3.62
CA TYR A 48 -23.50 22.70 -5.00
C TYR A 48 -23.23 21.43 -5.78
N VAL A 49 -24.03 21.17 -6.80
CA VAL A 49 -23.92 19.96 -7.63
C VAL A 49 -23.51 20.33 -9.04
N LEU A 50 -22.51 19.62 -9.57
CA LEU A 50 -22.19 19.61 -10.99
C LEU A 50 -22.86 18.39 -11.65
N VAL A 51 -23.61 18.59 -12.72
CA VAL A 51 -24.14 17.51 -13.58
C VAL A 51 -23.42 17.60 -14.92
N VAL A 52 -22.77 16.53 -15.37
CA VAL A 52 -22.06 16.49 -16.66
C VAL A 52 -22.63 15.38 -17.53
N GLY A 53 -22.92 15.65 -18.79
CA GLY A 53 -23.26 14.63 -19.77
C GLY A 53 -24.18 15.09 -20.90
N PRO A 54 -24.84 14.15 -21.60
CA PRO A 54 -25.75 14.46 -22.71
C PRO A 54 -26.89 15.42 -22.31
N GLU A 55 -27.34 16.25 -23.24
CA GLU A 55 -28.28 17.35 -22.94
C GLU A 55 -29.58 16.88 -22.27
N GLU A 56 -30.23 15.86 -22.82
CA GLU A 56 -31.52 15.36 -22.32
C GLU A 56 -31.39 14.81 -20.90
N GLY A 57 -30.45 13.89 -20.68
CA GLY A 57 -30.15 13.29 -19.39
C GLY A 57 -29.72 14.28 -18.33
N ALA A 58 -28.77 15.15 -18.66
CA ALA A 58 -28.21 16.12 -17.73
C ALA A 58 -29.26 17.14 -17.27
N LEU A 59 -30.12 17.60 -18.18
CA LEU A 59 -31.23 18.50 -17.82
C LEU A 59 -32.32 17.79 -17.00
N ALA A 60 -32.60 16.52 -17.26
CA ALA A 60 -33.55 15.73 -16.47
C ALA A 60 -33.04 15.51 -15.02
N ALA A 61 -31.77 15.14 -14.86
CA ALA A 61 -31.13 15.02 -13.56
C ALA A 61 -31.14 16.35 -12.80
N ALA A 62 -30.78 17.46 -13.47
CA ALA A 62 -30.82 18.79 -12.89
C ALA A 62 -32.23 19.18 -12.41
N ALA A 63 -33.27 18.88 -13.20
CA ALA A 63 -34.65 19.15 -12.84
C ALA A 63 -35.12 18.42 -11.58
N SER A 64 -34.55 17.24 -11.30
CA SER A 64 -34.79 16.49 -10.05
C SER A 64 -34.12 17.18 -8.85
N LEU A 65 -32.85 17.56 -9.00
CA LEU A 65 -31.99 18.05 -7.93
C LEU A 65 -32.22 19.53 -7.55
N GLN A 66 -32.62 20.38 -8.50
CA GLN A 66 -32.80 21.83 -8.30
C GLN A 66 -33.80 22.22 -7.20
N LYS A 67 -34.67 21.28 -6.77
CA LYS A 67 -35.62 21.51 -5.67
C LYS A 67 -34.93 21.71 -4.32
N HIS A 68 -33.74 21.17 -4.17
CA HIS A 68 -33.02 21.13 -2.90
C HIS A 68 -31.61 21.74 -2.99
N LEU A 69 -31.04 21.80 -4.21
CA LEU A 69 -29.62 22.02 -4.44
C LEU A 69 -29.38 23.09 -5.51
N ARG A 70 -28.17 23.64 -5.53
CA ARG A 70 -27.70 24.56 -6.57
C ARG A 70 -27.02 23.74 -7.65
N VAL A 71 -27.53 23.79 -8.88
CA VAL A 71 -27.11 22.88 -9.94
C VAL A 71 -26.40 23.62 -11.05
N THR A 72 -25.19 23.19 -11.40
CA THR A 72 -24.51 23.58 -12.62
C THR A 72 -24.50 22.39 -13.56
N VAL A 73 -24.95 22.59 -14.79
CA VAL A 73 -25.05 21.57 -15.83
C VAL A 73 -24.03 21.86 -16.91
N VAL A 74 -23.18 20.88 -17.23
CA VAL A 74 -22.32 20.88 -18.40
C VAL A 74 -22.91 19.91 -19.41
N VAL A 75 -23.50 20.47 -20.46
CA VAL A 75 -23.98 19.70 -21.60
C VAL A 75 -22.79 19.40 -22.50
N THR A 76 -22.42 18.11 -22.57
CA THR A 76 -21.36 17.64 -23.46
C THR A 76 -21.88 17.60 -24.89
N ALA A 77 -21.40 18.52 -25.74
CA ALA A 77 -21.76 18.59 -27.16
C ALA A 77 -20.56 18.25 -28.04
N ASP A 78 -20.84 17.70 -29.23
CA ASP A 78 -19.84 17.49 -30.27
C ASP A 78 -19.25 18.85 -30.69
N ALA A 79 -17.91 18.95 -30.82
CA ALA A 79 -17.21 20.22 -31.05
C ALA A 79 -17.73 20.99 -32.30
N ALA A 80 -18.32 20.27 -33.26
CA ALA A 80 -18.91 20.82 -34.48
C ALA A 80 -20.24 21.59 -34.27
N THR A 81 -20.87 21.46 -33.11
CA THR A 81 -22.18 22.07 -32.78
C THR A 81 -22.09 23.23 -31.79
N LEU A 82 -20.89 23.62 -31.36
CA LEU A 82 -20.67 24.75 -30.46
C LEU A 82 -20.76 26.09 -31.24
N SER A 83 -21.96 26.49 -31.65
CA SER A 83 -22.22 27.87 -32.04
C SER A 83 -22.22 28.76 -30.80
N ALA A 84 -21.47 29.85 -30.87
CA ALA A 84 -21.22 30.79 -29.79
C ALA A 84 -22.51 31.39 -29.21
N GLU A 85 -22.98 30.84 -28.10
CA GLU A 85 -23.78 31.54 -27.10
C GLU A 85 -23.76 30.70 -25.82
N LEU A 86 -23.03 31.18 -24.80
CA LEU A 86 -23.30 30.82 -23.41
C LEU A 86 -24.69 31.36 -23.08
N ALA A 87 -25.72 30.65 -23.53
CA ALA A 87 -27.09 30.92 -23.13
C ALA A 87 -27.24 30.38 -21.71
N ALA A 88 -26.91 31.22 -20.72
CA ALA A 88 -27.52 31.08 -19.41
C ALA A 88 -29.03 31.22 -19.64
N VAL A 89 -29.73 30.09 -19.80
CA VAL A 89 -31.19 30.05 -19.84
C VAL A 89 -31.65 30.39 -18.43
N ARG A 90 -31.70 31.70 -18.14
CA ARG A 90 -32.16 32.27 -16.88
C ARG A 90 -33.69 32.31 -16.90
N ASP A 91 -34.31 31.19 -16.55
CA ASP A 91 -35.67 31.19 -16.03
C ASP A 91 -35.72 30.82 -14.53
N ASP A 92 -34.66 30.23 -13.96
CA ASP A 92 -34.55 29.90 -12.52
C ASP A 92 -33.11 30.21 -11.98
N PRO A 93 -32.93 30.97 -10.88
CA PRO A 93 -31.62 31.23 -10.29
C PRO A 93 -30.89 30.00 -9.74
N ALA A 94 -31.56 28.84 -9.63
CA ALA A 94 -30.98 27.61 -9.07
C ALA A 94 -30.18 26.76 -10.07
N VAL A 95 -30.32 26.99 -11.39
CA VAL A 95 -29.67 26.18 -12.42
C VAL A 95 -28.82 27.03 -13.38
N VAL A 96 -27.55 26.64 -13.55
CA VAL A 96 -26.64 27.23 -14.53
C VAL A 96 -26.32 26.19 -15.61
N VAL A 97 -26.54 26.51 -16.89
CA VAL A 97 -26.24 25.59 -18.01
C VAL A 97 -25.07 26.11 -18.83
N LEU A 98 -24.07 25.25 -19.03
CA LEU A 98 -22.85 25.48 -19.80
C LEU A 98 -22.75 24.44 -20.93
N ARG A 99 -22.14 24.83 -22.05
CA ARG A 99 -21.89 23.94 -23.19
C ARG A 99 -20.40 23.87 -23.48
N GLY A 100 -19.86 22.67 -23.59
CA GLY A 100 -18.43 22.41 -23.84
C GLY A 100 -18.05 20.98 -23.50
N SER A 101 -16.76 20.68 -23.55
CA SER A 101 -16.23 19.39 -23.06
C SER A 101 -15.51 19.58 -21.72
N LEU A 102 -15.64 18.61 -20.83
CA LEU A 102 -14.93 18.63 -19.55
C LEU A 102 -13.44 18.38 -19.82
N ALA A 103 -12.59 19.35 -19.47
CA ALA A 103 -11.13 19.26 -19.64
C ALA A 103 -10.47 18.50 -18.49
N SER A 104 -10.93 18.75 -17.26
CA SER A 104 -10.51 18.02 -16.07
C SER A 104 -11.58 18.10 -14.98
N LEU A 105 -11.61 17.07 -14.15
CA LEU A 105 -12.38 17.03 -12.92
C LEU A 105 -11.57 16.29 -11.87
N GLN A 106 -11.41 16.91 -10.70
CA GLN A 106 -10.70 16.33 -9.57
C GLN A 106 -11.30 16.82 -8.26
N GLY A 107 -11.16 16.02 -7.21
CA GLY A 107 -11.59 16.39 -5.87
C GLY A 107 -12.32 15.26 -5.15
N HIS A 108 -13.08 15.65 -4.16
CA HIS A 108 -13.83 14.78 -3.26
C HIS A 108 -15.07 15.53 -2.77
N LEU A 109 -15.94 14.85 -2.01
CA LEU A 109 -17.14 15.42 -1.38
C LEU A 109 -16.81 16.77 -0.74
N GLY A 110 -17.54 17.80 -1.15
CA GLY A 110 -17.36 19.17 -0.64
C GLY A 110 -16.25 19.98 -1.31
N HIS A 111 -15.50 19.43 -2.27
CA HIS A 111 -14.38 20.13 -2.91
C HIS A 111 -13.99 19.55 -4.29
N PHE A 112 -14.91 19.53 -5.24
CA PHE A 112 -14.63 19.22 -6.64
C PHE A 112 -14.30 20.48 -7.46
N VAL A 113 -13.20 20.42 -8.20
CA VAL A 113 -12.77 21.46 -9.14
C VAL A 113 -12.89 20.92 -10.56
N ALA A 114 -13.64 21.63 -11.39
CA ALA A 114 -13.90 21.26 -12.77
C ALA A 114 -13.43 22.35 -13.74
N HIS A 115 -12.74 21.94 -14.80
CA HIS A 115 -12.35 22.81 -15.89
C HIS A 115 -13.13 22.44 -17.16
N LEU A 116 -13.74 23.44 -17.78
CA LEU A 116 -14.47 23.29 -19.04
C LEU A 116 -13.59 23.79 -20.19
N GLN A 117 -13.42 22.97 -21.22
CA GLN A 117 -12.82 23.39 -22.48
C GLN A 117 -13.93 23.99 -23.38
N PRO A 118 -13.93 25.31 -23.62
CA PRO A 118 -14.82 25.92 -24.59
C PRO A 118 -14.35 25.61 -26.02
N ALA A 119 -15.22 25.87 -27.01
CA ALA A 119 -14.91 25.69 -28.43
C ALA A 119 -13.69 26.49 -28.91
N GLN A 120 -13.43 27.65 -28.28
CA GLN A 120 -12.28 28.51 -28.54
C GLN A 120 -11.82 29.12 -27.22
N GLY A 121 -10.51 29.05 -26.93
CA GLY A 121 -9.89 29.63 -25.74
C GLY A 121 -9.24 28.60 -24.80
N GLU A 122 -8.71 29.09 -23.69
CA GLU A 122 -8.15 28.28 -22.61
C GLU A 122 -9.26 27.63 -21.78
N ALA A 123 -8.94 26.52 -21.11
CA ALA A 123 -9.86 25.86 -20.21
C ALA A 123 -10.26 26.79 -19.04
N LEU A 124 -11.55 26.88 -18.76
CA LEU A 124 -12.12 27.75 -17.74
C LEU A 124 -12.41 26.95 -16.48
N ASN A 125 -11.99 27.43 -15.32
CA ASN A 125 -12.39 26.87 -14.04
C ASN A 125 -13.87 27.22 -13.77
N ILE A 126 -14.77 26.28 -14.03
CA ILE A 126 -16.22 26.51 -13.90
C ILE A 126 -16.70 26.42 -12.46
N SER A 127 -15.87 25.89 -11.56
CA SER A 127 -16.16 25.88 -10.13
C SER A 127 -16.18 27.29 -9.52
N GLU A 128 -15.46 28.24 -10.12
CA GLU A 128 -15.47 29.66 -9.71
C GLU A 128 -16.77 30.40 -10.05
N LEU A 129 -17.68 29.77 -10.81
CA LEU A 129 -19.01 30.31 -11.08
C LEU A 129 -19.96 30.19 -9.88
N ASN A 130 -19.59 29.39 -8.87
CA ASN A 130 -20.29 29.29 -7.61
C ASN A 130 -20.09 30.55 -6.75
N ASP A 131 -20.62 30.57 -5.52
CA ASP A 131 -20.42 31.71 -4.62
C ASP A 131 -18.92 31.94 -4.36
N SER A 132 -18.50 33.19 -4.20
CA SER A 132 -17.08 33.54 -3.98
C SER A 132 -16.47 32.94 -2.70
N GLY A 133 -17.30 32.53 -1.74
CA GLY A 133 -16.89 31.80 -0.55
C GLY A 133 -16.86 30.27 -0.73
N HIS A 134 -17.21 29.76 -1.91
CA HIS A 134 -17.37 28.33 -2.22
C HIS A 134 -17.01 28.01 -3.68
N PRO A 135 -15.76 28.27 -4.13
CA PRO A 135 -15.32 28.12 -5.53
C PRO A 135 -15.05 26.65 -5.93
N TYR A 136 -15.94 25.74 -5.54
CA TYR A 136 -15.88 24.29 -5.76
C TYR A 136 -17.30 23.71 -5.78
N PHE A 137 -17.46 22.54 -6.38
CA PHE A 137 -18.70 21.76 -6.28
C PHE A 137 -18.60 20.81 -5.10
N ASP A 138 -19.71 20.54 -4.43
CA ASP A 138 -19.75 19.57 -3.34
C ASP A 138 -19.92 18.16 -3.87
N LEU A 139 -20.72 18.02 -4.92
CA LEU A 139 -21.20 16.76 -5.47
C LEU A 139 -21.12 16.81 -7.00
N VAL A 140 -20.94 15.65 -7.63
CA VAL A 140 -20.89 15.54 -9.09
C VAL A 140 -21.70 14.34 -9.56
N VAL A 141 -22.61 14.57 -10.50
CA VAL A 141 -23.29 13.53 -11.27
C VAL A 141 -22.66 13.47 -12.64
N ASP A 142 -21.99 12.36 -12.95
CA ASP A 142 -21.33 12.16 -14.23
C ASP A 142 -22.13 11.15 -15.06
N LEU A 143 -22.82 11.67 -16.07
CA LEU A 143 -23.64 10.93 -17.03
C LEU A 143 -22.87 10.62 -18.32
N GLN A 144 -21.57 10.95 -18.38
CA GLN A 144 -20.75 10.63 -19.55
C GLN A 144 -20.59 9.11 -19.70
N PRO A 145 -20.42 8.61 -20.94
CA PRO A 145 -20.14 7.19 -21.18
C PRO A 145 -18.84 6.71 -20.54
N GLU A 146 -17.84 7.58 -20.50
CA GLU A 146 -16.57 7.37 -19.79
C GLU A 146 -16.52 8.31 -18.59
N ALA A 147 -16.33 7.74 -17.40
CA ALA A 147 -16.24 8.50 -16.17
C ALA A 147 -15.03 9.45 -16.20
N ALA A 148 -15.26 10.73 -15.88
CA ALA A 148 -14.21 11.75 -15.81
C ALA A 148 -13.15 11.45 -14.73
N ILE A 149 -13.53 10.80 -13.63
CA ILE A 149 -12.61 10.31 -12.60
C ILE A 149 -12.50 8.79 -12.73
N GLY A 150 -11.36 8.31 -13.24
CA GLY A 150 -11.13 6.90 -13.58
C GLY A 150 -10.61 6.00 -12.46
N PHE A 151 -10.95 6.27 -11.20
CA PHE A 151 -10.59 5.38 -10.09
C PHE A 151 -11.58 4.20 -9.97
N GLU A 152 -11.09 3.00 -9.61
CA GLU A 152 -11.97 1.84 -9.42
C GLU A 152 -12.98 2.04 -8.29
N VAL A 153 -12.57 2.75 -7.24
CA VAL A 153 -13.43 3.21 -6.16
C VAL A 153 -13.48 4.74 -6.23
N PRO A 154 -14.58 5.32 -6.73
CA PRO A 154 -14.65 6.76 -6.93
C PRO A 154 -14.71 7.55 -5.60
N PRO A 155 -14.26 8.82 -5.58
CA PRO A 155 -14.34 9.65 -4.39
C PRO A 155 -15.77 9.80 -3.87
N PHE A 156 -15.96 9.93 -2.56
CA PHE A 156 -17.28 10.29 -2.02
C PHE A 156 -17.82 11.54 -2.71
N GLY A 157 -19.12 11.55 -3.00
CA GLY A 157 -19.80 12.65 -3.67
C GLY A 157 -19.62 12.71 -5.20
N TYR A 158 -18.86 11.80 -5.80
CA TYR A 158 -18.79 11.63 -7.26
C TYR A 158 -19.57 10.38 -7.69
N TYR A 159 -20.57 10.58 -8.56
CA TYR A 159 -21.50 9.54 -9.00
C TYR A 159 -21.31 9.26 -10.51
N PRO A 160 -20.43 8.31 -10.89
CA PRO A 160 -20.22 7.91 -12.29
C PRO A 160 -21.29 6.91 -12.72
N VAL A 161 -22.51 7.41 -12.91
CA VAL A 161 -23.64 6.56 -13.25
C VAL A 161 -23.80 6.44 -14.76
N GLY A 162 -23.47 7.43 -15.59
CA GLY A 162 -23.82 7.36 -17.02
C GLY A 162 -25.32 7.63 -17.25
N ASP A 163 -25.70 7.98 -18.48
CA ASP A 163 -27.07 8.48 -18.77
C ASP A 163 -28.17 7.40 -18.64
N ASP A 164 -27.89 6.18 -19.12
CA ASP A 164 -28.86 5.07 -19.17
C ASP A 164 -28.74 4.07 -18.00
N ASP A 165 -28.00 4.41 -16.95
CA ASP A 165 -27.71 3.45 -15.88
C ASP A 165 -28.84 3.36 -14.84
N PRO A 166 -29.30 2.14 -14.49
CA PRO A 166 -30.31 1.93 -13.45
C PRO A 166 -29.99 2.56 -12.09
N ARG A 167 -28.70 2.83 -11.81
CA ARG A 167 -28.22 3.47 -10.58
C ARG A 167 -28.47 4.97 -10.54
N LEU A 168 -28.76 5.62 -11.67
CA LEU A 168 -29.00 7.07 -11.74
C LEU A 168 -30.11 7.51 -10.79
N GLN A 169 -31.27 6.83 -10.81
CA GLN A 169 -32.38 7.21 -9.94
C GLN A 169 -32.01 7.12 -8.46
N ARG A 170 -31.28 6.07 -8.06
CA ARG A 170 -30.80 5.91 -6.68
C ARG A 170 -29.84 7.05 -6.30
N ALA A 171 -28.93 7.44 -7.19
CA ALA A 171 -28.04 8.57 -6.95
C ALA A 171 -28.85 9.88 -6.77
N LEU A 172 -29.84 10.14 -7.65
CA LEU A 172 -30.67 11.33 -7.56
C LEU A 172 -31.51 11.39 -6.27
N ASP A 173 -31.90 10.23 -5.73
CA ASP A 173 -32.61 10.13 -4.44
C ASP A 173 -31.68 10.38 -3.24
N GLU A 174 -30.42 9.95 -3.32
CA GLU A 174 -29.42 10.04 -2.24
C GLU A 174 -28.77 11.43 -2.14
N ILE A 175 -28.43 12.06 -3.27
CA ILE A 175 -27.68 13.33 -3.35
C ILE A 175 -28.27 14.46 -2.48
N PRO A 176 -29.61 14.65 -2.38
CA PRO A 176 -30.18 15.65 -1.48
C PRO A 176 -29.84 15.43 0.00
N GLU A 177 -29.63 14.18 0.43
CA GLU A 177 -29.24 13.82 1.80
C GLU A 177 -27.75 14.05 2.06
N MET A 178 -26.95 14.26 0.99
CA MET A 178 -25.51 14.52 1.05
C MET A 178 -25.17 16.00 1.29
N THR A 179 -26.05 16.75 1.96
CA THR A 179 -25.83 18.15 2.37
C THR A 179 -25.64 18.22 3.89
N GLY A 180 -24.55 18.84 4.33
CA GLY A 180 -24.22 18.95 5.76
C GLY A 180 -22.74 18.69 6.05
N GLU A 181 -22.48 18.26 7.28
CA GLU A 181 -21.15 17.89 7.76
C GLU A 181 -21.10 16.37 7.96
N PHE A 182 -20.05 15.75 7.43
CA PHE A 182 -19.82 14.32 7.50
C PHE A 182 -18.43 14.07 8.04
N GLU A 183 -18.23 12.97 8.75
CA GLU A 183 -16.93 12.60 9.26
C GLU A 183 -16.69 11.11 9.04
N LYS A 184 -15.43 10.77 8.79
CA LYS A 184 -14.97 9.38 8.81
C LYS A 184 -13.66 9.25 9.58
N PRO A 185 -13.32 8.06 10.09
CA PRO A 185 -11.99 7.81 10.61
C PRO A 185 -10.89 8.07 9.58
N LYS A 186 -9.73 8.54 10.03
CA LYS A 186 -8.50 8.48 9.25
C LYS A 186 -7.94 7.06 9.36
N PHE A 187 -7.98 6.32 8.27
CA PHE A 187 -7.67 4.89 8.22
C PHE A 187 -6.18 4.54 8.09
N PHE A 188 -5.28 5.52 8.05
CA PHE A 188 -3.85 5.26 7.87
C PHE A 188 -2.97 6.13 8.77
N ASN A 189 -1.82 5.57 9.14
CA ASN A 189 -0.66 6.30 9.63
C ASN A 189 0.53 5.99 8.72
N TYR A 190 1.32 7.01 8.37
CA TYR A 190 2.48 6.89 7.49
C TYR A 190 3.76 7.35 8.21
N ASN A 191 4.78 6.50 8.18
CA ASN A 191 6.12 6.76 8.68
C ASN A 191 7.12 6.76 7.50
N PRO A 192 7.60 7.94 7.06
CA PRO A 192 8.55 8.02 5.95
C PRO A 192 9.93 7.43 6.28
N ASP A 193 10.34 7.39 7.55
CA ASP A 193 11.69 6.96 7.96
C ASP A 193 11.98 5.49 7.65
N ILE A 194 10.93 4.68 7.50
CA ILE A 194 11.02 3.26 7.16
C ILE A 194 10.36 2.96 5.81
N CYS A 195 10.03 3.99 5.02
CA CYS A 195 9.45 3.82 3.70
C CYS A 195 10.53 3.36 2.72
N ALA A 196 10.22 2.35 1.91
CA ALA A 196 11.11 1.85 0.87
C ALA A 196 10.76 2.41 -0.53
N HIS A 197 9.97 3.48 -0.60
CA HIS A 197 9.46 4.02 -1.86
C HIS A 197 10.57 4.58 -2.74
N GLY A 198 11.47 5.36 -2.17
CA GLY A 198 12.65 5.83 -2.87
C GLY A 198 13.71 6.32 -1.91
N ASP A 199 14.89 6.54 -2.46
CA ASP A 199 15.98 7.24 -1.80
C ASP A 199 16.96 7.78 -2.85
N SER A 200 17.50 8.97 -2.62
CA SER A 200 18.46 9.62 -3.51
C SER A 200 17.99 9.74 -4.97
N GLY A 201 16.69 9.94 -5.19
CA GLY A 201 16.06 10.03 -6.51
C GLY A 201 15.86 8.68 -7.22
N LEU A 202 16.14 7.56 -6.57
CA LEU A 202 15.85 6.22 -7.07
C LEU A 202 14.50 5.73 -6.58
N THR A 203 13.66 5.22 -7.48
CA THR A 203 12.41 4.54 -7.11
C THR A 203 12.68 3.09 -6.73
N GLY A 204 12.22 2.69 -5.55
CA GLY A 204 12.21 1.34 -5.01
C GLY A 204 10.81 0.72 -5.04
N CYS A 205 10.15 0.67 -3.89
CA CYS A 205 8.88 -0.02 -3.72
C CYS A 205 7.66 0.85 -4.11
N THR A 206 6.82 0.37 -5.02
CA THR A 206 5.56 1.03 -5.44
C THR A 206 4.29 0.33 -4.96
N ARG A 207 4.40 -0.81 -4.26
CA ARG A 207 3.28 -1.70 -3.92
C ARG A 207 2.02 -1.00 -3.39
N CYS A 208 2.15 0.01 -2.53
CA CYS A 208 0.99 0.73 -1.99
C CYS A 208 0.24 1.57 -3.04
N LEU A 209 0.96 2.15 -4.01
CA LEU A 209 0.40 2.88 -5.15
C LEU A 209 -0.40 1.92 -6.03
N ASP A 210 0.18 0.76 -6.33
CA ASP A 210 -0.39 -0.26 -7.21
C ASP A 210 -1.59 -1.02 -6.60
N ALA A 211 -1.79 -0.85 -5.29
CA ALA A 211 -2.85 -1.50 -4.51
C ALA A 211 -4.00 -0.56 -4.11
N CYS A 212 -3.86 0.77 -4.28
CA CYS A 212 -4.85 1.74 -3.84
C CYS A 212 -5.92 1.97 -4.93
N PRO A 213 -7.18 1.55 -4.74
CA PRO A 213 -8.21 1.68 -5.78
C PRO A 213 -8.83 3.08 -5.86
N THR A 214 -8.59 3.95 -4.86
CA THR A 214 -9.21 5.29 -4.76
C THR A 214 -8.33 6.42 -5.29
N GLY A 215 -7.10 6.12 -5.70
CA GLY A 215 -6.13 7.15 -6.08
C GLY A 215 -5.61 8.00 -4.92
N ALA A 216 -5.85 7.59 -3.67
CA ALA A 216 -5.45 8.37 -2.50
C ALA A 216 -3.94 8.43 -2.27
N ILE A 217 -3.13 7.59 -2.92
CA ILE A 217 -1.68 7.53 -2.70
C ILE A 217 -0.96 8.05 -3.93
N GLY A 218 -0.12 9.07 -3.74
CA GLY A 218 0.74 9.64 -4.77
C GLY A 218 2.22 9.50 -4.42
N SER A 219 3.10 9.59 -5.43
CA SER A 219 4.55 9.67 -5.24
C SER A 219 5.00 11.13 -5.22
N ILE A 220 5.81 11.50 -4.22
CA ILE A 220 6.39 12.84 -4.03
C ILE A 220 7.91 12.73 -3.82
N GLY A 221 8.64 12.53 -4.91
CA GLY A 221 10.09 12.31 -4.85
C GLY A 221 10.42 10.95 -4.24
N ASP A 222 11.18 10.94 -3.14
CA ASP A 222 11.61 9.70 -2.46
C ASP A 222 10.57 9.17 -1.45
N ALA A 223 9.46 9.89 -1.27
CA ALA A 223 8.38 9.53 -0.35
C ALA A 223 7.04 9.37 -1.08
N ILE A 224 6.04 8.81 -0.38
CA ILE A 224 4.64 8.86 -0.81
C ILE A 224 3.89 9.95 -0.05
N GLU A 225 2.80 10.41 -0.63
CA GLU A 225 1.76 11.21 0.02
C GLU A 225 0.45 10.42 0.03
N VAL A 226 -0.35 10.59 1.07
CA VAL A 226 -1.66 9.94 1.18
C VAL A 226 -2.71 11.01 1.46
N ASP A 227 -3.64 11.19 0.53
CA ASP A 227 -4.78 12.10 0.66
C ASP A 227 -5.83 11.48 1.59
N PRO A 228 -6.09 12.09 2.77
CA PRO A 228 -7.06 11.58 3.72
C PRO A 228 -8.51 11.69 3.25
N TYR A 229 -8.82 12.60 2.30
CA TYR A 229 -10.16 12.79 1.76
C TYR A 229 -10.50 11.78 0.67
N LEU A 230 -9.51 11.28 -0.06
CA LEU A 230 -9.66 10.17 -1.02
C LEU A 230 -9.51 8.79 -0.37
N CYS A 231 -8.84 8.68 0.77
CA CYS A 231 -8.66 7.41 1.46
C CYS A 231 -9.99 6.90 2.06
N GLN A 232 -10.53 5.80 1.54
CA GLN A 232 -11.81 5.23 2.03
C GLN A 232 -11.63 4.00 2.93
N GLY A 233 -10.40 3.65 3.31
CA GLY A 233 -10.17 2.61 4.33
C GLY A 233 -10.17 1.17 3.82
N GLY A 234 -9.96 0.90 2.53
CA GLY A 234 -9.87 -0.47 1.99
C GLY A 234 -8.67 -1.29 2.51
N GLY A 235 -7.61 -0.63 2.97
CA GLY A 235 -6.51 -1.28 3.73
C GLY A 235 -5.49 -2.09 2.92
N SER A 236 -5.74 -2.38 1.64
CA SER A 236 -4.83 -3.14 0.76
C SER A 236 -3.40 -2.59 0.73
N CYS A 237 -3.25 -1.26 0.70
CA CYS A 237 -1.96 -0.56 0.72
C CYS A 237 -1.14 -0.88 1.99
N THR A 238 -1.82 -1.06 3.12
CA THR A 238 -1.21 -1.43 4.40
C THR A 238 -0.82 -2.91 4.41
N SER A 239 -1.64 -3.77 3.81
CA SER A 239 -1.38 -5.21 3.67
C SER A 239 -0.19 -5.51 2.75
N VAL A 240 0.00 -4.75 1.67
CA VAL A 240 1.15 -4.92 0.76
C VAL A 240 2.41 -4.18 1.21
N CYS A 241 2.32 -3.26 2.19
CA CYS A 241 3.48 -2.52 2.68
C CYS A 241 4.46 -3.48 3.41
N PRO A 242 5.69 -3.70 2.90
CA PRO A 242 6.58 -4.72 3.44
C PRO A 242 7.37 -4.26 4.67
N THR A 243 7.55 -2.94 4.82
CA THR A 243 8.25 -2.32 5.95
C THR A 243 7.32 -1.98 7.10
N GLY A 244 6.01 -1.89 6.84
CA GLY A 244 5.06 -1.29 7.78
C GLY A 244 5.12 0.23 7.83
N ALA A 245 5.68 0.90 6.82
CA ALA A 245 5.69 2.35 6.70
C ALA A 245 4.28 2.96 6.66
N ILE A 246 3.33 2.30 6.01
CA ILE A 246 1.91 2.65 6.09
C ILE A 246 1.17 1.54 6.84
N ILE A 247 0.50 1.91 7.94
CA ILE A 247 -0.28 0.99 8.78
C ILE A 247 -1.75 1.39 8.79
N TYR A 248 -2.62 0.39 8.94
CA TYR A 248 -4.04 0.63 9.11
C TYR A 248 -4.27 1.25 10.48
N ALA A 249 -4.89 2.42 10.56
CA ALA A 249 -4.97 3.18 11.81
C ALA A 249 -6.22 2.84 12.63
N TYR A 250 -7.29 2.34 12.00
CA TYR A 250 -8.54 2.11 12.72
C TYR A 250 -9.46 1.07 12.05
N PRO A 251 -9.75 -0.06 12.71
CA PRO A 251 -9.06 -0.60 13.89
C PRO A 251 -7.61 -0.98 13.57
N GLY A 252 -6.64 -0.60 14.39
CA GLY A 252 -5.23 -0.89 14.11
C GLY A 252 -4.91 -2.38 14.11
N PRO A 253 -3.74 -2.83 13.57
CA PRO A 253 -3.33 -4.23 13.58
C PRO A 253 -3.36 -4.85 14.98
N ARG A 254 -2.92 -4.12 16.01
CA ARG A 254 -3.00 -4.56 17.40
C ARG A 254 -4.44 -4.90 17.81
N ASP A 255 -5.39 -4.05 17.47
CA ASP A 255 -6.80 -4.20 17.87
C ASP A 255 -7.46 -5.37 17.13
N GLN A 256 -7.19 -5.49 15.83
CA GLN A 256 -7.68 -6.59 15.01
C GLN A 256 -7.13 -7.94 15.49
N ILE A 257 -5.84 -8.01 15.80
CA ILE A 257 -5.21 -9.24 16.30
C ILE A 257 -5.68 -9.56 17.73
N ALA A 258 -5.82 -8.56 18.60
CA ALA A 258 -6.38 -8.74 19.93
C ALA A 258 -7.81 -9.31 19.88
N ARG A 259 -8.63 -8.82 18.95
CA ARG A 259 -9.97 -9.35 18.68
C ARG A 259 -9.91 -10.81 18.27
N VAL A 260 -9.09 -11.17 17.28
CA VAL A 260 -8.93 -12.56 16.84
C VAL A 260 -8.43 -13.47 17.98
N LYS A 261 -7.44 -13.01 18.76
CA LYS A 261 -6.91 -13.73 19.93
C LYS A 261 -8.01 -14.01 20.95
N ALA A 262 -8.83 -13.00 21.29
CA ALA A 262 -9.95 -13.15 22.22
C ALA A 262 -11.03 -14.09 21.69
N MET A 263 -11.39 -13.98 20.40
CA MET A 263 -12.35 -14.86 19.73
C MET A 263 -11.92 -16.32 19.79
N LEU A 264 -10.68 -16.63 19.39
CA LEU A 264 -10.13 -18.00 19.38
C LEU A 264 -9.97 -18.57 20.79
N ALA A 265 -9.59 -17.75 21.77
CA ALA A 265 -9.53 -18.17 23.17
C ALA A 265 -10.92 -18.57 23.70
N ALA A 266 -11.92 -17.70 23.53
CA ALA A 266 -13.29 -17.98 23.97
C ALA A 266 -13.91 -19.18 23.23
N TYR A 267 -13.64 -19.33 21.93
CA TYR A 267 -14.06 -20.49 21.15
C TYR A 267 -13.53 -21.79 21.78
N ARG A 268 -12.23 -21.84 22.07
CA ARG A 268 -11.59 -23.01 22.68
C ARG A 268 -12.09 -23.28 24.10
N GLU A 269 -12.28 -22.25 24.92
CA GLU A 269 -12.80 -22.37 26.29
C GLU A 269 -14.23 -22.90 26.34
N ALA A 270 -15.06 -22.51 25.37
CA ALA A 270 -16.39 -23.09 25.15
C ALA A 270 -16.36 -24.52 24.57
N GLY A 271 -15.16 -25.07 24.36
CA GLY A 271 -14.92 -26.41 23.85
C GLY A 271 -14.95 -26.50 22.32
N GLY A 272 -15.02 -25.39 21.59
CA GLY A 272 -14.93 -25.42 20.14
C GLY A 272 -13.63 -26.07 19.65
N GLU A 273 -13.73 -26.80 18.55
CA GLU A 273 -12.63 -27.51 17.91
C GLU A 273 -12.45 -27.02 16.48
N ARG A 274 -11.19 -26.99 16.04
CA ARG A 274 -10.75 -26.73 14.67
C ARG A 274 -11.34 -25.44 14.03
N PRO A 275 -11.18 -24.26 14.65
CA PRO A 275 -11.83 -23.03 14.18
C PRO A 275 -11.34 -22.59 12.80
N ILE A 276 -12.27 -22.19 11.94
CA ILE A 276 -12.01 -21.53 10.65
C ILE A 276 -12.40 -20.06 10.80
N LEU A 277 -11.48 -19.12 10.56
CA LEU A 277 -11.81 -17.70 10.52
C LEU A 277 -12.20 -17.28 9.10
N LEU A 278 -13.40 -16.73 8.95
CA LEU A 278 -13.91 -16.21 7.68
C LEU A 278 -14.01 -14.69 7.75
N PHE A 279 -13.05 -13.99 7.12
CA PHE A 279 -13.03 -12.54 7.06
C PHE A 279 -13.96 -12.03 5.96
N HIS A 280 -14.77 -11.03 6.29
CA HIS A 280 -15.70 -10.38 5.36
C HIS A 280 -15.86 -8.89 5.69
N ASP A 281 -16.19 -8.07 4.68
CA ASP A 281 -16.56 -6.67 4.87
C ASP A 281 -17.99 -6.52 5.44
N GLU A 282 -18.32 -5.32 5.90
CA GLU A 282 -19.56 -5.05 6.63
C GLU A 282 -20.81 -4.90 5.76
N GLU A 283 -20.67 -4.79 4.44
CA GLU A 283 -21.77 -4.56 3.51
C GLU A 283 -21.99 -5.75 2.57
N ALA A 284 -21.23 -5.82 1.47
CA ALA A 284 -21.35 -6.89 0.48
C ALA A 284 -20.96 -8.25 1.08
N GLY A 285 -19.96 -8.25 1.95
CA GLY A 285 -19.45 -9.45 2.62
C GLY A 285 -20.49 -10.06 3.56
N VAL A 286 -21.19 -9.25 4.36
CA VAL A 286 -22.25 -9.78 5.24
C VAL A 286 -23.45 -10.28 4.43
N GLU A 287 -23.78 -9.63 3.31
CA GLU A 287 -24.87 -10.08 2.45
C GLU A 287 -24.52 -11.41 1.76
N ARG A 288 -23.28 -11.55 1.29
CA ARG A 288 -22.80 -12.84 0.79
C ARG A 288 -22.80 -13.90 1.90
N LEU A 289 -22.35 -13.56 3.10
CA LEU A 289 -22.38 -14.46 4.26
C LEU A 289 -23.81 -14.95 4.53
N ARG A 290 -24.84 -14.07 4.48
CA ARG A 290 -26.25 -14.49 4.63
C ARG A 290 -26.66 -15.56 3.65
N ARG A 291 -26.23 -15.46 2.38
CA ARG A 291 -26.57 -16.43 1.33
C ARG A 291 -25.94 -17.80 1.59
N ILE A 292 -24.67 -17.84 2.01
CA ILE A 292 -23.92 -19.10 2.18
C ILE A 292 -23.98 -19.69 3.59
N ALA A 293 -24.45 -18.93 4.59
CA ALA A 293 -24.34 -19.28 6.01
C ALA A 293 -24.89 -20.66 6.37
N ALA A 294 -26.01 -21.07 5.76
CA ALA A 294 -26.64 -22.36 6.03
C ALA A 294 -25.81 -23.57 5.58
N GLU A 295 -24.86 -23.36 4.67
CA GLU A 295 -24.00 -24.39 4.07
C GLU A 295 -22.62 -24.46 4.74
N LEU A 296 -22.26 -23.44 5.53
CA LEU A 296 -20.96 -23.37 6.20
C LEU A 296 -20.84 -24.44 7.29
N PRO A 297 -19.64 -25.02 7.49
CA PRO A 297 -19.38 -25.85 8.66
C PRO A 297 -19.58 -25.09 9.99
N ASP A 298 -20.06 -25.77 11.03
CA ASP A 298 -20.31 -25.18 12.36
C ASP A 298 -19.08 -24.51 13.01
N ARG A 299 -17.87 -24.91 12.57
CA ARG A 299 -16.56 -24.40 13.02
C ARG A 299 -16.13 -23.08 12.37
N VAL A 300 -16.90 -22.54 11.43
CA VAL A 300 -16.63 -21.25 10.79
C VAL A 300 -17.03 -20.12 11.72
N ILE A 301 -16.08 -19.25 12.05
CA ILE A 301 -16.26 -18.04 12.85
C ILE A 301 -16.13 -16.84 11.90
N PRO A 302 -17.23 -16.11 11.61
CA PRO A 302 -17.14 -14.91 10.79
C PRO A 302 -16.44 -13.79 11.56
N VAL A 303 -15.56 -13.07 10.87
CA VAL A 303 -14.80 -11.94 11.41
C VAL A 303 -15.03 -10.72 10.54
N ARG A 304 -15.79 -9.75 11.05
CA ARG A 304 -16.02 -8.47 10.38
C ARG A 304 -14.75 -7.63 10.38
N VAL A 305 -14.35 -7.19 9.19
CA VAL A 305 -13.36 -6.13 8.93
C VAL A 305 -14.01 -5.02 8.13
N ALA A 306 -13.37 -3.85 8.02
CA ALA A 306 -13.87 -2.78 7.16
C ALA A 306 -13.88 -3.23 5.69
N GLU A 307 -12.78 -3.82 5.24
CA GLU A 307 -12.66 -4.48 3.95
C GLU A 307 -11.64 -5.62 4.07
N VAL A 308 -11.78 -6.67 3.24
CA VAL A 308 -10.83 -7.80 3.25
C VAL A 308 -9.39 -7.37 2.92
N GLY A 309 -9.21 -6.22 2.25
CA GLY A 309 -7.91 -5.62 2.00
C GLY A 309 -7.15 -5.21 3.27
N ALA A 310 -7.84 -4.97 4.40
CA ALA A 310 -7.24 -4.61 5.67
C ALA A 310 -6.73 -5.82 6.50
N ALA A 311 -7.02 -7.05 6.05
CA ALA A 311 -6.52 -8.26 6.67
C ALA A 311 -5.23 -8.70 5.96
N GLY A 312 -4.07 -8.30 6.46
CA GLY A 312 -2.76 -8.67 5.91
C GLY A 312 -2.15 -9.94 6.51
N MET A 313 -0.95 -10.32 6.03
CA MET A 313 -0.22 -11.49 6.54
C MET A 313 0.02 -11.45 8.04
N ASP A 314 0.28 -10.29 8.62
CA ASP A 314 0.46 -10.11 10.07
C ASP A 314 -0.78 -10.57 10.84
N LEU A 315 -1.99 -10.29 10.34
CA LEU A 315 -3.23 -10.78 10.92
C LEU A 315 -3.45 -12.28 10.66
N TRP A 316 -3.22 -12.76 9.43
CA TRP A 316 -3.43 -14.17 9.07
C TRP A 316 -2.50 -15.11 9.85
N PHE A 317 -1.20 -14.80 9.86
CA PHE A 317 -0.23 -15.63 10.58
C PHE A 317 -0.44 -15.55 12.09
N SER A 318 -0.82 -14.38 12.62
CA SER A 318 -1.20 -14.27 14.03
C SER A 318 -2.42 -15.14 14.35
N ALA A 319 -3.43 -15.18 13.47
CA ALA A 319 -4.59 -16.05 13.65
C ALA A 319 -4.18 -17.53 13.73
N PHE A 320 -3.33 -18.00 12.83
CA PHE A 320 -2.78 -19.36 12.88
C PHE A 320 -2.01 -19.60 14.18
N ALA A 321 -1.13 -18.67 14.58
CA ALA A 321 -0.36 -18.78 15.81
C ALA A 321 -1.26 -18.86 17.06
N TYR A 322 -2.44 -18.21 17.06
CA TYR A 322 -3.42 -18.30 18.15
C TYR A 322 -4.38 -19.50 18.04
N GLY A 323 -4.19 -20.38 17.05
CA GLY A 323 -4.90 -21.66 16.92
C GLY A 323 -6.05 -21.66 15.92
N ALA A 324 -6.12 -20.71 14.99
CA ALA A 324 -6.96 -20.88 13.81
C ALA A 324 -6.43 -22.04 12.95
N GLU A 325 -7.31 -22.93 12.51
CA GLU A 325 -6.95 -24.00 11.58
C GLU A 325 -7.02 -23.55 10.13
N GLN A 326 -7.83 -22.53 9.83
CA GLN A 326 -7.92 -22.01 8.48
C GLN A 326 -8.30 -20.54 8.54
N VAL A 327 -7.75 -19.75 7.61
CA VAL A 327 -8.11 -18.36 7.37
C VAL A 327 -8.65 -18.24 5.96
N VAL A 328 -9.84 -17.67 5.85
CA VAL A 328 -10.57 -17.54 4.59
C VAL A 328 -10.94 -16.08 4.39
N LEU A 329 -10.63 -15.54 3.21
CA LEU A 329 -11.07 -14.21 2.79
C LEU A 329 -12.27 -14.37 1.87
N LEU A 330 -13.40 -13.77 2.24
CA LEU A 330 -14.64 -13.83 1.48
C LEU A 330 -14.63 -12.74 0.38
N ASP A 331 -14.56 -13.17 -0.87
CA ASP A 331 -14.63 -12.28 -2.02
C ASP A 331 -16.07 -11.78 -2.29
N THR A 332 -16.22 -10.65 -2.96
CA THR A 332 -17.53 -10.14 -3.39
C THR A 332 -17.40 -9.49 -4.76
N GLU A 333 -18.50 -9.32 -5.49
CA GLU A 333 -18.47 -8.60 -6.77
C GLU A 333 -18.14 -7.11 -6.60
N GLN A 334 -18.38 -6.56 -5.41
CA GLN A 334 -18.17 -5.16 -5.05
C GLN A 334 -16.69 -4.86 -4.73
N LEU A 335 -15.89 -5.89 -4.45
CA LEU A 335 -14.47 -5.70 -4.14
C LEU A 335 -13.69 -5.25 -5.40
N ALA A 336 -13.06 -4.10 -5.27
CA ALA A 336 -12.26 -3.48 -6.34
C ALA A 336 -11.20 -4.46 -6.92
N PRO A 337 -11.09 -4.58 -8.26
CA PRO A 337 -10.12 -5.46 -8.89
C PRO A 337 -8.66 -5.28 -8.43
N MET A 338 -8.22 -4.03 -8.19
CA MET A 338 -6.89 -3.73 -7.64
C MET A 338 -6.68 -4.37 -6.27
N VAL A 339 -7.67 -4.28 -5.38
CA VAL A 339 -7.60 -4.88 -4.04
C VAL A 339 -7.55 -6.40 -4.17
N ARG A 340 -8.42 -7.00 -4.99
CA ARG A 340 -8.44 -8.45 -5.25
C ARG A 340 -7.09 -8.96 -5.75
N ARG A 341 -6.49 -8.28 -6.73
CA ARG A 341 -5.17 -8.61 -7.27
C ARG A 341 -4.09 -8.52 -6.20
N ALA A 342 -4.04 -7.42 -5.44
CA ALA A 342 -3.07 -7.21 -4.38
C ALA A 342 -3.16 -8.30 -3.30
N MET A 343 -4.37 -8.64 -2.85
CA MET A 343 -4.57 -9.65 -1.81
C MET A 343 -4.25 -11.06 -2.30
N ARG A 344 -4.62 -11.42 -3.53
CA ARG A 344 -4.25 -12.71 -4.14
C ARG A 344 -2.74 -12.86 -4.30
N GLU A 345 -2.04 -11.78 -4.66
CA GLU A 345 -0.58 -11.77 -4.70
C GLU A 345 0.03 -11.99 -3.31
N GLN A 346 -0.49 -11.32 -2.26
CA GLN A 346 -0.05 -11.58 -0.89
C GLN A 346 -0.31 -13.04 -0.47
N ILE A 347 -1.45 -13.63 -0.82
CA ILE A 347 -1.72 -15.06 -0.57
C ILE A 347 -0.68 -15.94 -1.28
N SER A 348 -0.30 -15.60 -2.52
CA SER A 348 0.71 -16.34 -3.29
C SER A 348 2.10 -16.33 -2.64
N TYR A 349 2.41 -15.34 -1.81
CA TYR A 349 3.65 -15.29 -1.02
C TYR A 349 3.49 -16.00 0.33
N ALA A 350 2.31 -15.94 0.94
CA ALA A 350 2.02 -16.54 2.24
C ALA A 350 1.91 -18.07 2.20
N GLN A 351 1.28 -18.63 1.17
CA GLN A 351 1.09 -20.07 1.05
C GLN A 351 2.41 -20.86 0.98
N PRO A 352 3.44 -20.43 0.23
CA PRO A 352 4.76 -21.06 0.28
C PRO A 352 5.40 -21.03 1.68
N LEU A 353 5.21 -19.96 2.46
CA LEU A 353 5.71 -19.90 3.84
C LEU A 353 5.06 -20.98 4.71
N LEU A 354 3.76 -21.26 4.55
CA LEU A 354 3.07 -22.33 5.26
C LEU A 354 3.52 -23.71 4.76
N ALA A 355 3.65 -23.87 3.44
CA ALA A 355 4.07 -25.12 2.81
C ALA A 355 5.50 -25.52 3.21
N GLY A 356 6.43 -24.58 3.33
CA GLY A 356 7.80 -24.86 3.80
C GLY A 356 7.87 -25.31 5.26
N MET A 357 6.80 -25.09 6.04
CA MET A 357 6.63 -25.65 7.39
C MET A 357 5.87 -26.99 7.41
N GLY A 358 5.51 -27.52 6.23
CA GLY A 358 4.70 -28.73 6.11
C GLY A 358 3.20 -28.53 6.36
N TYR A 359 2.72 -27.29 6.48
CA TYR A 359 1.28 -27.01 6.54
C TYR A 359 0.65 -26.99 5.14
N GLY A 360 -0.60 -27.43 5.04
CA GLY A 360 -1.34 -27.40 3.77
C GLY A 360 -1.54 -25.97 3.26
N ALA A 361 -1.27 -25.74 1.98
CA ALA A 361 -1.45 -24.42 1.34
C ALA A 361 -2.88 -23.86 1.47
N ASP A 362 -3.87 -24.76 1.59
CA ASP A 362 -5.28 -24.42 1.80
C ASP A 362 -5.61 -23.85 3.19
N ALA A 363 -4.64 -23.82 4.11
CA ALA A 363 -4.76 -23.13 5.39
C ALA A 363 -5.13 -21.64 5.21
N LEU A 364 -4.66 -21.01 4.13
CA LEU A 364 -5.04 -19.64 3.75
C LEU A 364 -5.72 -19.67 2.39
N ARG A 365 -6.99 -19.25 2.33
CA ARG A 365 -7.82 -19.38 1.14
C ARG A 365 -8.52 -18.07 0.76
N TRP A 366 -8.54 -17.80 -0.54
CA TRP A 366 -9.45 -16.83 -1.15
C TRP A 366 -10.71 -17.56 -1.59
N LEU A 367 -11.87 -17.20 -1.06
CA LEU A 367 -13.15 -17.82 -1.43
C LEU A 367 -13.84 -16.95 -2.48
N ASP A 368 -13.68 -17.32 -3.75
CA ASP A 368 -14.33 -16.66 -4.90
C ASP A 368 -15.84 -16.63 -4.78
N ASP A 369 -16.50 -15.60 -5.34
CA ASP A 369 -17.95 -15.40 -5.21
C ASP A 369 -18.77 -16.61 -5.70
N ALA A 370 -18.37 -17.18 -6.84
CA ALA A 370 -19.04 -18.31 -7.48
C ALA A 370 -18.68 -19.70 -6.88
N ALA A 371 -17.80 -19.76 -5.88
CA ALA A 371 -17.36 -21.03 -5.31
C ALA A 371 -18.41 -21.66 -4.38
N ASP A 372 -18.50 -22.99 -4.41
CA ASP A 372 -19.25 -23.76 -3.41
C ASP A 372 -18.53 -23.68 -2.05
N ALA A 373 -19.10 -22.88 -1.14
CA ALA A 373 -18.51 -22.61 0.16
C ALA A 373 -18.45 -23.85 1.06
N HIS A 374 -19.42 -24.76 0.95
CA HIS A 374 -19.43 -26.00 1.73
C HIS A 374 -18.27 -26.90 1.31
N ALA A 375 -18.19 -27.19 0.02
CA ALA A 375 -17.12 -28.03 -0.53
C ALA A 375 -15.73 -27.42 -0.27
N ALA A 376 -15.62 -26.09 -0.34
CA ALA A 376 -14.36 -25.40 -0.11
C ALA A 376 -13.88 -25.46 1.35
N LEU A 377 -14.76 -25.67 2.34
CA LEU A 377 -14.42 -25.55 3.78
C LEU A 377 -14.63 -26.86 4.57
N ALA A 378 -15.19 -27.89 3.94
CA ALA A 378 -15.39 -29.20 4.54
C ALA A 378 -14.06 -29.95 4.77
N ASP A 379 -13.20 -29.99 3.75
CA ASP A 379 -12.03 -30.88 3.69
C ASP A 379 -10.72 -30.14 3.93
N PHE A 380 -10.40 -29.91 5.20
CA PHE A 380 -9.08 -29.44 5.63
C PHE A 380 -8.70 -30.14 6.93
N ASP A 381 -7.47 -30.66 7.03
CA ASP A 381 -6.98 -31.50 8.14
C ASP A 381 -6.52 -30.71 9.37
N GLY A 382 -6.36 -29.39 9.26
CA GLY A 382 -5.91 -28.54 10.37
C GLY A 382 -4.39 -28.36 10.38
N LEU A 383 -3.91 -27.26 10.96
CA LEU A 383 -2.52 -27.03 11.32
C LEU A 383 -2.16 -27.71 12.65
N GLY A 384 -3.10 -27.79 13.61
CA GLY A 384 -2.86 -28.41 14.92
C GLY A 384 -1.84 -27.67 15.81
N VAL A 385 -1.73 -26.35 15.64
CA VAL A 385 -0.77 -25.50 16.35
C VAL A 385 -1.23 -25.23 17.78
N THR A 386 -0.31 -25.36 18.74
CA THR A 386 -0.57 -24.94 20.13
C THR A 386 -0.65 -23.41 20.18
N PRO A 387 -1.70 -22.80 20.76
CA PRO A 387 -1.88 -21.35 20.76
C PRO A 387 -0.71 -20.58 21.40
N ALA A 388 -0.26 -19.54 20.71
CA ALA A 388 0.77 -18.62 21.16
C ALA A 388 0.30 -17.74 22.34
N THR A 389 1.27 -17.22 23.10
CA THR A 389 1.03 -16.32 24.23
C THR A 389 1.65 -14.94 24.06
N PHE A 390 2.34 -14.67 22.95
CA PHE A 390 2.94 -13.36 22.72
C PHE A 390 1.86 -12.27 22.63
N ASP A 391 2.28 -11.03 22.86
CA ASP A 391 1.45 -9.85 22.61
C ASP A 391 1.88 -9.19 21.30
N THR A 392 0.93 -8.50 20.68
CA THR A 392 1.13 -7.80 19.41
C THR A 392 1.16 -6.30 19.61
N PHE A 393 1.93 -5.64 18.76
CA PHE A 393 2.10 -4.19 18.75
C PHE A 393 1.73 -3.67 17.36
N ASN A 394 1.60 -2.35 17.21
CA ASN A 394 1.45 -1.70 15.91
C ASN A 394 2.78 -1.66 15.13
N GLU A 395 3.47 -2.81 15.07
CA GLU A 395 4.68 -3.06 14.28
C GLU A 395 4.46 -4.34 13.46
N LYS A 396 4.15 -4.13 12.18
CA LYS A 396 3.65 -5.17 11.29
C LYS A 396 4.66 -6.31 11.10
N ARG A 397 5.92 -5.98 10.83
CA ARG A 397 6.93 -6.97 10.44
C ARG A 397 7.38 -7.78 11.64
N GLY A 398 7.51 -7.17 12.81
CA GLY A 398 7.78 -7.87 14.08
C GLY A 398 6.66 -8.82 14.46
N THR A 399 5.41 -8.38 14.35
CA THR A 399 4.25 -9.23 14.64
C THR A 399 4.19 -10.43 13.69
N LEU A 400 4.36 -10.22 12.39
CA LEU A 400 4.43 -11.30 11.41
C LEU A 400 5.57 -12.28 11.71
N ARG A 401 6.76 -11.79 12.09
CA ARG A 401 7.90 -12.64 12.45
C ARG A 401 7.61 -13.49 13.69
N LEU A 402 7.04 -12.91 14.75
CA LEU A 402 6.66 -13.67 15.95
C LEU A 402 5.68 -14.81 15.62
N ALA A 403 4.71 -14.53 14.75
CA ALA A 403 3.76 -15.53 14.32
C ALA A 403 4.40 -16.64 13.48
N ILE A 404 5.27 -16.30 12.51
CA ILE A 404 5.99 -17.30 11.71
C ILE A 404 6.93 -18.14 12.58
N ASP A 405 7.70 -17.50 13.47
CA ASP A 405 8.62 -18.19 14.40
C ASP A 405 7.85 -19.20 15.26
N HIS A 406 6.70 -18.80 15.83
CA HIS A 406 5.84 -19.68 16.62
C HIS A 406 5.27 -20.86 15.80
N LEU A 407 4.83 -20.60 14.57
CA LEU A 407 4.34 -21.65 13.67
C LEU A 407 5.44 -22.64 13.28
N PHE A 408 6.67 -22.16 13.09
CA PHE A 408 7.82 -22.99 12.74
C PHE A 408 8.27 -23.90 13.90
N GLU A 409 8.19 -23.41 15.14
CA GLU A 409 8.44 -24.22 16.35
C GLU A 409 7.49 -25.42 16.46
N HIS A 410 6.27 -25.30 15.92
CA HIS A 410 5.24 -26.35 15.93
C HIS A 410 5.09 -27.07 14.59
N ALA A 411 5.96 -26.77 13.62
CA ALA A 411 5.84 -27.23 12.25
C ALA A 411 5.95 -28.75 12.12
N PRO A 412 5.07 -29.40 11.32
CA PRO A 412 5.23 -30.80 10.92
C PRO A 412 6.57 -31.07 10.20
N GLU A 413 7.03 -30.11 9.40
CA GLU A 413 8.32 -30.16 8.72
C GLU A 413 9.14 -28.91 9.03
N GLN A 414 10.39 -29.09 9.45
CA GLN A 414 11.30 -27.97 9.74
C GLN A 414 12.33 -27.81 8.62
N GLN A 415 11.87 -27.37 7.45
CA GLN A 415 12.77 -27.01 6.36
C GLN A 415 13.65 -25.84 6.76
N HIS A 416 14.89 -25.81 6.27
CA HIS A 416 15.81 -24.72 6.59
C HIS A 416 15.34 -23.38 5.99
N ASN A 417 14.90 -23.41 4.74
CA ASN A 417 14.37 -22.27 4.01
C ASN A 417 13.37 -22.74 2.94
N VAL A 418 12.58 -21.79 2.43
CA VAL A 418 11.68 -21.99 1.30
C VAL A 418 11.91 -20.91 0.23
N ALA A 419 11.89 -21.31 -1.04
CA ALA A 419 11.91 -20.36 -2.15
C ALA A 419 10.56 -19.64 -2.26
N LEU A 420 10.58 -18.33 -2.52
CA LEU A 420 9.37 -17.54 -2.69
C LEU A 420 9.21 -17.06 -4.14
N PRO A 421 7.98 -16.77 -4.57
CA PRO A 421 7.75 -16.13 -5.87
C PRO A 421 8.46 -14.77 -5.98
N SER A 422 8.71 -14.34 -7.21
CA SER A 422 9.17 -12.99 -7.50
C SER A 422 8.22 -11.95 -6.89
N GLY A 423 8.78 -10.88 -6.33
CA GLY A 423 8.03 -9.82 -5.66
C GLY A 423 7.75 -10.06 -4.17
N ALA A 424 8.02 -11.26 -3.63
CA ALA A 424 7.86 -11.52 -2.20
C ALA A 424 8.77 -10.62 -1.35
N PRO A 425 8.30 -10.10 -0.20
CA PRO A 425 9.02 -9.11 0.60
C PRO A 425 10.02 -9.72 1.61
N PHE A 426 10.51 -10.93 1.30
CA PHE A 426 11.48 -11.69 2.08
C PHE A 426 12.49 -12.30 1.14
N GLY A 427 13.76 -12.29 1.54
CA GLY A 427 14.81 -12.91 0.75
C GLY A 427 16.18 -12.37 1.10
N GLN A 428 17.18 -12.90 0.39
CA GLN A 428 18.56 -12.50 0.55
C GLN A 428 19.05 -11.59 -0.58
N VAL A 429 20.22 -11.02 -0.35
CA VAL A 429 21.00 -10.27 -1.34
C VAL A 429 22.24 -11.10 -1.68
N LEU A 430 22.41 -11.41 -2.96
CA LEU A 430 23.59 -12.07 -3.50
C LEU A 430 24.51 -11.01 -4.10
N VAL A 431 25.81 -11.10 -3.80
CA VAL A 431 26.84 -10.19 -4.30
C VAL A 431 27.84 -10.98 -5.12
N ASN A 432 28.08 -10.54 -6.36
CA ASN A 432 29.20 -11.01 -7.15
C ASN A 432 30.49 -10.33 -6.64
N GLU A 433 31.33 -11.10 -5.94
CA GLU A 433 32.58 -10.60 -5.33
C GLU A 433 33.56 -10.04 -6.37
N ASP A 434 33.64 -10.65 -7.56
CA ASP A 434 34.53 -10.19 -8.65
C ASP A 434 34.05 -8.86 -9.26
N ALA A 435 32.74 -8.64 -9.31
CA ALA A 435 32.16 -7.42 -9.85
C ALA A 435 32.09 -6.29 -8.81
N CYS A 436 31.86 -6.62 -7.55
CA CYS A 436 31.63 -5.65 -6.49
C CYS A 436 32.89 -4.85 -6.17
N THR A 437 32.81 -3.52 -6.29
CA THR A 437 33.94 -2.63 -5.98
C THR A 437 33.96 -2.13 -4.55
N LEU A 438 32.98 -2.51 -3.71
CA LEU A 438 32.83 -1.98 -2.34
C LEU A 438 32.77 -0.44 -2.31
N CYS A 439 32.09 0.17 -3.30
CA CYS A 439 31.87 1.61 -3.40
C CYS A 439 30.91 2.17 -2.33
N MET A 440 30.20 1.28 -1.61
CA MET A 440 29.23 1.57 -0.56
C MET A 440 27.98 2.34 -0.99
N SER A 441 27.64 2.41 -2.28
CA SER A 441 26.34 2.98 -2.70
C SER A 441 25.14 2.20 -2.15
N CYS A 442 25.21 0.87 -2.14
CA CYS A 442 24.09 0.01 -1.73
C CYS A 442 23.67 0.11 -0.25
N PRO A 443 24.57 0.15 0.76
CA PRO A 443 24.14 0.39 2.14
C PRO A 443 23.61 1.81 2.38
N GLN A 444 24.04 2.81 1.60
CA GLN A 444 23.54 4.19 1.75
C GLN A 444 22.07 4.30 1.34
N VAL A 445 21.64 3.57 0.31
CA VAL A 445 20.24 3.56 -0.18
C VAL A 445 19.35 2.50 0.47
N CYS A 446 19.80 1.84 1.55
CA CYS A 446 19.06 0.76 2.17
C CYS A 446 18.13 1.28 3.28
N PRO A 447 16.81 1.45 3.04
CA PRO A 447 15.90 2.11 3.99
C PRO A 447 15.73 1.32 5.29
N THR A 448 15.86 -0.01 5.22
CA THR A 448 15.72 -0.89 6.39
C THR A 448 17.04 -1.19 7.09
N ARG A 449 18.15 -0.67 6.56
CA ARG A 449 19.52 -0.98 7.02
C ARG A 449 19.82 -2.49 7.03
N ALA A 450 19.20 -3.23 6.11
CA ALA A 450 19.55 -4.62 5.86
C ALA A 450 20.97 -4.76 5.32
N LEU A 451 21.43 -3.79 4.51
CA LEU A 451 22.82 -3.64 4.10
C LEU A 451 23.48 -2.53 4.91
N THR A 452 24.68 -2.81 5.41
CA THR A 452 25.49 -1.84 6.16
C THR A 452 26.96 -1.95 5.77
N ASP A 453 27.72 -0.88 5.94
CA ASP A 453 29.19 -0.93 5.88
C ASP A 453 29.79 -1.25 7.26
N ALA A 454 31.11 -1.46 7.31
CA ALA A 454 31.83 -1.63 8.57
C ALA A 454 32.36 -0.33 9.19
N GLY A 455 32.34 0.78 8.45
CA GLY A 455 32.93 2.07 8.82
C GLY A 455 34.46 2.11 8.82
N ASP A 456 35.14 1.15 9.44
CA ASP A 456 36.59 1.13 9.64
C ASP A 456 37.36 0.34 8.55
N LYS A 457 36.67 -0.53 7.82
CA LYS A 457 37.21 -1.31 6.70
C LYS A 457 36.21 -1.44 5.55
N PRO A 458 36.67 -1.61 4.29
CA PRO A 458 35.81 -1.91 3.16
C PRO A 458 35.17 -3.30 3.30
N GLN A 459 33.98 -3.33 3.88
CA GLN A 459 33.24 -4.57 4.11
C GLN A 459 31.75 -4.28 3.96
N LEU A 460 31.10 -5.03 3.08
CA LEU A 460 29.65 -5.00 2.90
C LEU A 460 29.01 -6.08 3.77
N ARG A 461 28.06 -5.67 4.62
CA ARG A 461 27.40 -6.52 5.61
C ARG A 461 25.91 -6.61 5.34
N PHE A 462 25.30 -7.74 5.70
CA PHE A 462 23.89 -8.02 5.45
C PHE A 462 23.20 -8.71 6.64
N VAL A 463 21.97 -8.29 6.93
CA VAL A 463 21.06 -8.97 7.86
C VAL A 463 19.76 -9.27 7.12
N GLU A 464 19.46 -10.55 6.91
CA GLU A 464 18.33 -11.01 6.11
C GLU A 464 16.97 -10.62 6.70
N ASP A 465 16.85 -10.62 8.03
CA ASP A 465 15.60 -10.29 8.74
C ASP A 465 15.07 -8.88 8.40
N LEU A 466 15.98 -7.96 8.10
CA LEU A 466 15.67 -6.56 7.78
C LEU A 466 15.37 -6.35 6.29
N CYS A 467 15.69 -7.31 5.42
CA CYS A 467 15.54 -7.12 3.98
C CYS A 467 14.08 -7.21 3.54
N VAL A 468 13.61 -6.19 2.81
CA VAL A 468 12.25 -6.13 2.25
C VAL A 468 12.19 -6.33 0.74
N GLN A 469 13.31 -6.75 0.13
CA GLN A 469 13.40 -7.02 -1.31
C GLN A 469 12.86 -5.85 -2.17
N CYS A 470 13.27 -4.61 -1.82
CA CYS A 470 12.78 -3.39 -2.49
C CYS A 470 13.53 -3.01 -3.77
N GLY A 471 14.68 -3.61 -4.05
CA GLY A 471 15.44 -3.37 -5.28
C GLY A 471 16.38 -2.15 -5.27
N LEU A 472 16.27 -1.23 -4.30
CA LEU A 472 17.11 -0.02 -4.26
C LEU A 472 18.62 -0.32 -4.33
N CYS A 473 19.09 -1.32 -3.59
CA CYS A 473 20.50 -1.73 -3.61
C CYS A 473 20.96 -2.28 -4.96
N GLN A 474 20.06 -2.97 -5.69
CA GLN A 474 20.34 -3.49 -7.02
C GLN A 474 20.43 -2.33 -8.02
N THR A 475 19.46 -1.41 -8.01
CA THR A 475 19.42 -0.23 -8.88
C THR A 475 20.59 0.73 -8.62
N ALA A 476 21.01 0.89 -7.37
CA ALA A 476 22.11 1.79 -7.01
C ALA A 476 23.51 1.20 -7.27
N CYS A 477 23.62 -0.07 -7.67
CA CYS A 477 24.92 -0.71 -7.89
C CYS A 477 25.49 -0.30 -9.27
N PRO A 478 26.58 0.48 -9.34
CA PRO A 478 27.13 0.95 -10.63
C PRO A 478 27.84 -0.14 -11.44
N GLU A 479 28.02 -1.33 -10.86
CA GLU A 479 28.73 -2.46 -11.45
C GLU A 479 27.81 -3.69 -11.65
N ASP A 480 26.50 -3.54 -11.45
CA ASP A 480 25.51 -4.63 -11.58
C ASP A 480 25.86 -5.89 -10.76
N ALA A 481 26.51 -5.71 -9.61
CA ALA A 481 27.04 -6.80 -8.80
C ALA A 481 26.04 -7.41 -7.80
N ILE A 482 24.81 -6.88 -7.74
CA ILE A 482 23.80 -7.24 -6.73
C ILE A 482 22.61 -7.94 -7.40
N GLN A 483 22.23 -9.09 -6.85
CA GLN A 483 21.02 -9.81 -7.23
C GLN A 483 20.13 -10.06 -6.00
N LEU A 484 18.82 -9.92 -6.18
CA LEU A 484 17.82 -10.29 -5.18
C LEU A 484 17.37 -11.73 -5.36
N GLU A 485 17.28 -12.48 -4.26
CA GLU A 485 16.76 -13.84 -4.25
C GLU A 485 15.60 -13.96 -3.24
N PRO A 486 14.34 -13.99 -3.72
CA PRO A 486 13.17 -14.17 -2.88
C PRO A 486 13.15 -15.55 -2.22
N ARG A 487 13.21 -15.56 -0.89
CA ARG A 487 13.18 -16.77 -0.06
C ARG A 487 12.79 -16.41 1.37
N PHE A 488 12.48 -17.40 2.18
CA PHE A 488 12.37 -17.22 3.63
C PHE A 488 13.26 -18.22 4.36
N LEU A 489 14.14 -17.70 5.21
CA LEU A 489 14.98 -18.46 6.12
C LEU A 489 14.27 -18.61 7.47
N TYR A 490 13.85 -19.82 7.81
CA TYR A 490 13.05 -20.06 9.02
C TYR A 490 13.88 -19.93 10.30
N ASP A 491 15.15 -20.32 10.26
CA ASP A 491 16.05 -20.16 11.39
C ASP A 491 16.18 -18.69 11.78
N ARG A 492 15.64 -18.35 12.95
CA ARG A 492 15.56 -16.99 13.46
C ARG A 492 16.94 -16.43 13.81
N GLU A 493 17.85 -17.27 14.28
CA GLU A 493 19.19 -16.83 14.68
C GLU A 493 20.03 -16.53 13.43
N GLU A 494 20.02 -17.42 12.45
CA GLU A 494 20.75 -17.25 11.19
C GLU A 494 20.20 -16.04 10.40
N ARG A 495 18.87 -15.87 10.34
CA ARG A 495 18.24 -14.73 9.66
C ARG A 495 18.60 -13.37 10.27
N ARG A 496 18.87 -13.33 11.59
CA ARG A 496 19.31 -12.12 12.32
C ARG A 496 20.83 -11.96 12.35
N GLN A 497 21.57 -12.98 11.93
CA GLN A 497 23.02 -12.95 11.92
C GLN A 497 23.52 -11.95 10.89
N LEU A 498 24.48 -11.14 11.30
CA LEU A 498 25.21 -10.28 10.40
C LEU A 498 26.17 -11.12 9.54
N ARG A 499 25.94 -11.12 8.23
CA ARG A 499 26.75 -11.81 7.23
C ARG A 499 27.67 -10.81 6.53
N VAL A 500 28.90 -11.19 6.25
CA VAL A 500 29.79 -10.44 5.37
C VAL A 500 29.54 -10.93 3.95
N LEU A 501 29.15 -10.02 3.04
CA LEU A 501 28.87 -10.35 1.65
C LEU A 501 30.08 -10.15 0.73
N ASN A 502 30.95 -9.18 1.06
CA ASN A 502 32.23 -8.98 0.39
C ASN A 502 33.15 -8.11 1.29
N GLU A 503 34.46 -8.28 1.19
CA GLU A 503 35.45 -7.47 1.90
C GLU A 503 36.78 -7.34 1.14
N GLU A 504 37.44 -6.20 1.30
CA GLU A 504 38.78 -5.95 0.76
C GLU A 504 39.65 -5.21 1.77
N GLU A 505 40.96 -5.37 1.66
CA GLU A 505 41.90 -4.50 2.35
C GLU A 505 41.82 -3.07 1.79
N PRO A 506 41.86 -2.03 2.65
CA PRO A 506 41.82 -0.65 2.17
C PRO A 506 43.00 -0.33 1.27
N PHE A 507 42.72 0.32 0.13
CA PHE A 507 43.75 0.94 -0.69
C PHE A 507 44.31 2.17 0.03
N ARG A 508 45.62 2.17 0.25
CA ARG A 508 46.33 3.24 0.94
C ARG A 508 46.93 4.22 -0.05
N CYS A 509 46.78 5.51 0.25
CA CYS A 509 47.36 6.59 -0.54
C CYS A 509 48.87 6.35 -0.74
N ILE A 510 49.32 6.37 -2.00
CA ILE A 510 50.75 6.16 -2.34
C ILE A 510 51.68 7.28 -1.87
N SER A 511 51.13 8.38 -1.36
CA SER A 511 51.88 9.53 -0.83
C SER A 511 51.94 9.53 0.70
N CYS A 512 50.78 9.44 1.37
CA CYS A 512 50.70 9.56 2.84
C CYS A 512 50.30 8.27 3.58
N GLY A 513 49.96 7.19 2.88
CA GLY A 513 49.54 5.91 3.48
C GLY A 513 48.13 5.87 4.10
N LYS A 514 47.39 6.99 4.08
CA LYS A 514 45.99 7.07 4.56
C LYS A 514 45.08 6.16 3.72
N PRO A 515 44.25 5.29 4.35
CA PRO A 515 43.24 4.52 3.62
C PRO A 515 42.18 5.46 3.06
N PHE A 516 41.77 5.29 1.80
CA PHE A 516 40.79 6.20 1.18
C PHE A 516 39.88 5.58 0.11
N ALA A 517 40.18 4.37 -0.38
CA ALA A 517 39.39 3.67 -1.39
C ALA A 517 39.62 2.16 -1.27
N THR A 518 38.99 1.37 -2.14
CA THR A 518 39.29 -0.06 -2.33
C THR A 518 40.19 -0.27 -3.54
N PRO A 519 41.02 -1.34 -3.55
CA PRO A 519 41.75 -1.76 -4.74
C PRO A 519 40.85 -1.87 -5.97
N SER A 520 39.66 -2.45 -5.84
CA SER A 520 38.71 -2.60 -6.95
C SER A 520 38.20 -1.27 -7.51
N VAL A 521 37.87 -0.28 -6.66
CA VAL A 521 37.51 1.07 -7.14
C VAL A 521 38.67 1.70 -7.91
N ILE A 522 39.89 1.64 -7.36
CA ILE A 522 41.06 2.23 -7.99
C ILE A 522 41.35 1.60 -9.35
N ASN A 523 41.24 0.27 -9.44
CA ASN A 523 41.44 -0.46 -10.70
C ASN A 523 40.37 -0.06 -11.73
N ARG A 524 39.08 -0.12 -11.38
CA ARG A 524 37.99 0.28 -12.30
C ARG A 524 38.09 1.74 -12.73
N MET A 525 38.42 2.66 -11.82
CA MET A 525 38.62 4.07 -12.16
C MET A 525 39.79 4.24 -13.13
N THR A 526 40.91 3.54 -12.89
CA THR A 526 42.10 3.59 -13.77
C THR A 526 41.77 3.05 -15.16
N GLU A 527 41.05 1.94 -15.25
CA GLU A 527 40.61 1.35 -16.52
C GLU A 527 39.64 2.25 -17.29
N ARG A 528 38.61 2.79 -16.63
CA ARG A 528 37.60 3.65 -17.28
C ARG A 528 38.16 5.01 -17.69
N LEU A 529 39.04 5.61 -16.87
CA LEU A 529 39.54 6.97 -17.09
C LEU A 529 40.84 7.01 -17.89
N GLY A 530 41.62 5.93 -17.96
CA GLY A 530 42.93 5.94 -18.61
C GLY A 530 42.93 6.26 -20.11
N SER A 531 41.79 6.09 -20.79
CA SER A 531 41.60 6.48 -22.18
C SER A 531 41.10 7.92 -22.36
N HIS A 532 40.66 8.59 -21.29
CA HIS A 532 40.10 9.93 -21.35
C HIS A 532 41.20 10.98 -21.49
N HIS A 533 41.01 11.96 -22.38
CA HIS A 533 42.03 12.97 -22.73
C HIS A 533 42.61 13.74 -21.53
N MET A 534 41.80 13.99 -20.49
CA MET A 534 42.23 14.64 -19.24
C MET A 534 43.17 13.79 -18.36
N PHE A 535 43.24 12.48 -18.58
CA PHE A 535 44.06 11.54 -17.80
C PHE A 535 45.18 10.91 -18.64
N GLN A 536 45.51 11.51 -19.80
CA GLN A 536 46.62 11.07 -20.63
C GLN A 536 47.95 11.50 -20.01
N GLY A 537 48.57 10.59 -19.26
CA GLY A 537 49.90 10.75 -18.67
C GLY A 537 50.05 9.98 -17.35
N ASP A 538 51.22 9.39 -17.13
CA ASP A 538 51.51 8.56 -15.94
C ASP A 538 51.26 9.31 -14.62
N GLU A 539 51.47 10.63 -14.61
CA GLU A 539 51.26 11.48 -13.45
C GLU A 539 49.78 11.67 -13.11
N ALA A 540 48.92 11.82 -14.12
CA ALA A 540 47.47 11.95 -13.93
C ALA A 540 46.86 10.62 -13.42
N LEU A 541 47.31 9.49 -13.95
CA LEU A 541 46.92 8.16 -13.45
C LEU A 541 47.44 7.90 -12.04
N ARG A 542 48.66 8.37 -11.73
CA ARG A 542 49.23 8.29 -10.38
C ARG A 542 48.38 9.05 -9.36
N ARG A 543 47.83 10.21 -9.72
CA ARG A 543 46.95 11.02 -8.86
C ARG A 543 45.65 10.31 -8.48
N LEU A 544 45.13 9.40 -9.32
CA LEU A 544 43.98 8.56 -8.98
C LEU A 544 44.25 7.67 -7.76
N LYS A 545 45.52 7.27 -7.57
CA LYS A 545 45.99 6.45 -6.44
C LYS A 545 46.35 7.27 -5.18
N MET A 546 46.08 8.57 -5.18
CA MET A 546 46.27 9.47 -4.02
C MET A 546 44.93 9.87 -3.40
N CYS A 547 44.92 10.05 -2.07
CA CYS A 547 43.77 10.62 -1.36
C CYS A 547 43.50 12.07 -1.78
N GLY A 548 42.30 12.60 -1.48
CA GLY A 548 41.90 13.96 -1.87
C GLY A 548 42.91 15.03 -1.48
N ASP A 549 43.41 14.98 -0.24
CA ASP A 549 44.39 15.96 0.27
C ASP A 549 45.71 15.91 -0.51
N CYS A 550 46.30 14.73 -0.67
CA CYS A 550 47.55 14.56 -1.41
C CYS A 550 47.40 14.87 -2.89
N ARG A 551 46.22 14.59 -3.47
CA ARG A 551 45.93 14.91 -4.87
C ARG A 551 45.92 16.40 -5.12
N VAL A 552 45.34 17.19 -4.21
CA VAL A 552 45.37 18.66 -4.29
C VAL A 552 46.79 19.17 -4.16
N VAL A 553 47.57 18.68 -3.18
CA VAL A 553 48.97 19.08 -3.00
C VAL A 553 49.80 18.79 -4.25
N ASP A 554 49.63 17.62 -4.85
CA ASP A 554 50.36 17.21 -6.06
C ASP A 554 49.95 18.03 -7.30
N LEU A 555 48.68 18.44 -7.42
CA LEU A 555 48.18 19.27 -8.52
C LEU A 555 48.82 20.67 -8.53
N PHE A 556 49.09 21.24 -7.34
CA PHE A 556 49.66 22.58 -7.16
C PHE A 556 51.17 22.58 -6.94
N LYS A 557 51.84 21.43 -7.14
CA LYS A 557 53.26 21.26 -6.81
C LYS A 557 54.16 22.26 -7.56
N ASP A 558 53.92 22.48 -8.84
CA ASP A 558 54.68 23.44 -9.66
C ASP A 558 54.44 24.89 -9.22
N ASP A 559 53.22 25.22 -8.78
CA ASP A 559 52.89 26.55 -8.23
C ASP A 559 53.60 26.79 -6.89
N PHE A 560 53.66 25.76 -6.04
CA PHE A 560 54.39 25.81 -4.76
C PHE A 560 55.91 25.91 -4.95
N GLU A 561 56.48 25.17 -5.90
CA GLU A 561 57.92 25.16 -6.20
C GLU A 561 58.37 26.46 -6.91
N ALA A 562 57.50 27.10 -7.69
CA ALA A 562 57.77 28.40 -8.33
C ALA A 562 57.66 29.61 -7.38
N GLY A 563 57.33 29.42 -6.10
CA GLY A 563 57.13 30.50 -5.12
C GLY A 563 55.82 31.28 -5.31
N SER A 564 54.91 30.78 -6.14
CA SER A 564 53.60 31.36 -6.37
C SER A 564 52.67 30.99 -5.20
N LYS A 565 52.13 31.97 -4.47
CA LYS A 565 51.05 31.66 -3.52
C LYS A 565 49.84 31.12 -4.32
N PRO A 566 49.25 29.98 -3.94
CA PRO A 566 48.03 29.51 -4.58
C PRO A 566 46.96 30.61 -4.48
N LYS A 567 46.40 31.05 -5.61
CA LYS A 567 45.24 31.94 -5.59
C LYS A 567 44.03 31.11 -5.15
N TRP A 568 43.70 31.19 -3.87
CA TRP A 568 42.46 30.65 -3.33
C TRP A 568 41.28 31.48 -3.88
N TYR A 569 40.49 30.90 -4.78
CA TYR A 569 39.19 31.43 -5.20
C TYR A 569 38.09 30.68 -4.43
N GLY A 570 38.03 30.92 -3.11
CA GLY A 570 36.88 30.51 -2.32
C GLY A 570 35.71 31.49 -2.52
N PRO A 571 34.46 31.10 -2.19
CA PRO A 571 33.36 32.05 -2.16
C PRO A 571 33.61 33.12 -1.09
N GLN A 572 33.34 34.39 -1.41
CA GLN A 572 33.31 35.48 -0.44
C GLN A 572 32.06 35.42 0.42
#